data_AF-A0A925AEW8-F1
#
_entry.id   AF-A0A925AEW8-F1
#
_cell.length_a   1.000
_cell.length_b   1.000
_cell.length_c   1.000
_cell.angle_alpha   90.00
_cell.angle_beta   90.00
_cell.angle_gamma   90.00
#
_symmetry.space_group_name_H-M   'P 1'
#
loop_
_entity.id
_entity.type
_entity.pdbx_description
1 polymer ?
#
loop_
_entity_poly.entity_id
_entity_poly.type
_entity_poly.pdbx_seq_one_letter_code
_entity_poly.pdbx_strand_id
1 'polypeptide(L)'
;MAKYSKKAAKKVERALHERKKGTLRSGGSGKKITSRKQAIAIGLSEARKEGAKVPPPRKKTSKKKTAKKTTSKKKSSKKKSSTKAHTSRSK
;
A
#
# COMPACT_ATOMS: atom_id res chain seq x y z
N MET A 1 -3.44 -31.70 12.52
CA MET A 1 -4.29 -30.52 12.83
C MET A 1 -4.25 -29.54 11.66
N ALA A 2 -5.39 -29.12 11.10
CA ALA A 2 -5.40 -28.11 10.03
C ALA A 2 -4.78 -26.78 10.53
N LYS A 3 -3.94 -26.15 9.70
CA LYS A 3 -3.30 -24.86 10.01
C LYS A 3 -4.32 -23.73 10.18
N TYR A 4 -5.47 -23.83 9.52
CA TYR A 4 -6.57 -22.86 9.59
C TYR A 4 -7.85 -23.55 10.04
N SER A 5 -8.68 -22.85 10.81
CA SER A 5 -10.02 -23.32 11.17
C SER A 5 -11.01 -23.21 10.00
N LYS A 6 -12.09 -24.00 10.04
CA LYS A 6 -13.20 -23.90 9.08
C LYS A 6 -13.81 -22.48 9.06
N LYS A 7 -13.89 -21.82 10.23
CA LYS A 7 -14.36 -20.42 10.34
C LYS A 7 -13.46 -19.46 9.54
N ALA A 8 -12.14 -19.62 9.63
CA ALA A 8 -11.20 -18.81 8.86
C ALA A 8 -11.35 -19.03 7.35
N ALA A 9 -11.54 -20.28 6.91
CA ALA A 9 -11.78 -20.59 5.50
C ALA A 9 -13.04 -19.90 4.96
N LYS A 10 -14.16 -19.98 5.71
CA LYS A 10 -15.43 -19.33 5.35
C LYS A 10 -15.29 -17.80 5.21
N LYS A 11 -14.52 -17.15 6.08
CA LYS A 11 -14.27 -15.71 6.00
C LYS A 11 -13.46 -15.32 4.77
N VAL A 12 -12.43 -16.07 4.45
CA VAL A 12 -11.63 -15.85 3.23
C VAL A 12 -12.48 -16.06 1.99
N GLU A 13 -13.32 -17.10 1.97
CA GLU A 13 -14.24 -17.37 0.88
C GLU A 13 -15.23 -16.21 0.66
N ARG A 14 -15.85 -15.71 1.74
CA ARG A 14 -16.75 -14.55 1.67
C ARG A 14 -16.03 -13.32 1.10
N ALA A 15 -14.85 -12.98 1.62
CA ALA A 15 -14.06 -11.85 1.11
C ALA A 15 -13.69 -12.02 -0.37
N LEU A 16 -13.37 -13.24 -0.80
CA LEU A 16 -13.12 -13.54 -2.22
C LEU A 16 -14.37 -13.35 -3.08
N HIS A 17 -15.53 -13.72 -2.56
CA HIS A 17 -16.81 -13.56 -3.24
C HIS A 17 -17.17 -12.08 -3.37
N GLU A 18 -17.07 -11.30 -2.30
CA GLU A 18 -17.28 -9.83 -2.32
C GLU A 18 -16.29 -9.12 -3.26
N ARG A 19 -15.04 -9.60 -3.33
CA ARG A 19 -14.06 -9.11 -4.31
C ARG A 19 -14.51 -9.43 -5.74
N LYS A 20 -14.94 -10.66 -6.03
CA LYS A 20 -15.45 -11.05 -7.36
C LYS A 20 -16.66 -10.20 -7.77
N LYS A 21 -17.52 -9.84 -6.82
CA LYS A 21 -18.66 -8.92 -7.02
C LYS A 21 -18.25 -7.45 -7.13
N GLY A 22 -17.00 -7.09 -6.82
CA GLY A 22 -16.52 -5.71 -6.84
C GLY A 22 -17.03 -4.84 -5.68
N THR A 23 -17.56 -5.45 -4.62
CA THR A 23 -18.13 -4.77 -3.46
C THR A 23 -17.14 -4.65 -2.29
N LEU A 24 -16.07 -5.46 -2.28
CA LEU A 24 -15.07 -5.42 -1.23
C LEU A 24 -14.26 -4.11 -1.27
N ARG A 25 -14.26 -3.36 -0.16
CA ARG A 25 -13.54 -2.08 0.00
C ARG A 25 -12.47 -2.15 1.07
N SER A 26 -11.42 -1.37 0.91
CA SER A 26 -10.40 -1.19 1.94
C SER A 26 -10.94 -0.28 3.06
N GLY A 27 -10.72 -0.62 4.32
CA GLY A 27 -11.19 0.18 5.45
C GLY A 27 -10.64 1.61 5.50
N GLY A 28 -9.33 1.81 5.26
CA GLY A 28 -8.71 3.13 5.40
C GLY A 28 -8.95 4.08 4.22
N SER A 29 -8.88 3.57 2.98
CA SER A 29 -8.95 4.43 1.78
C SER A 29 -10.30 4.38 1.05
N GLY A 30 -11.23 3.53 1.48
CA GLY A 30 -12.50 3.30 0.80
C GLY A 30 -12.37 2.77 -0.64
N LYS A 31 -11.16 2.49 -1.14
CA LYS A 31 -10.93 2.01 -2.50
C LYS A 31 -11.42 0.56 -2.64
N LYS A 32 -11.93 0.23 -3.83
CA LYS A 32 -12.28 -1.15 -4.18
C LYS A 32 -11.02 -2.00 -4.22
N ILE A 33 -11.16 -3.24 -3.78
CA ILE A 33 -10.04 -4.18 -3.72
C ILE A 33 -9.96 -4.95 -5.02
N THR A 34 -8.86 -4.73 -5.73
CA THR A 34 -8.60 -5.39 -7.02
C THR A 34 -7.84 -6.71 -6.83
N SER A 35 -6.92 -6.75 -5.87
CA SER A 35 -6.02 -7.88 -5.66
C SER A 35 -6.64 -9.01 -4.84
N ARG A 36 -6.54 -10.25 -5.34
CA ARG A 36 -6.92 -11.48 -4.62
C ARG A 36 -6.16 -11.64 -3.30
N LYS A 37 -4.87 -11.32 -3.29
CA LYS A 37 -4.02 -11.40 -2.08
C LYS A 37 -4.52 -10.49 -0.97
N GLN A 38 -4.99 -9.31 -1.34
CA GLN A 38 -5.52 -8.33 -0.39
C GLN A 38 -6.87 -8.77 0.20
N ALA A 39 -7.76 -9.36 -0.61
CA ALA A 39 -9.00 -9.95 -0.11
C ALA A 39 -8.75 -11.09 0.88
N ILE A 40 -7.78 -11.97 0.59
CA ILE A 40 -7.37 -13.02 1.52
C ILE A 40 -6.84 -12.42 2.83
N ALA A 41 -6.02 -11.36 2.75
CA ALA A 41 -5.49 -10.69 3.94
C ALA A 41 -6.59 -10.09 4.81
N ILE A 42 -7.65 -9.54 4.21
CA ILE A 42 -8.81 -9.02 4.94
C ILE A 42 -9.59 -10.15 5.59
N GLY A 43 -9.94 -11.20 4.83
CA GLY A 43 -10.65 -12.36 5.38
C GLY A 43 -9.88 -13.04 6.52
N LEU A 44 -8.55 -13.15 6.43
CA LEU A 44 -7.71 -13.66 7.53
C LEU A 44 -7.66 -12.70 8.73
N SER A 45 -7.71 -11.39 8.50
CA SER A 45 -7.72 -10.40 9.58
C SER A 45 -9.05 -10.38 10.32
N GLU A 46 -10.18 -10.50 9.61
CA GLU A 46 -11.51 -10.67 10.20
C GLU A 46 -11.61 -11.96 10.99
N ALA A 47 -11.13 -13.08 10.42
CA ALA A 47 -11.11 -14.36 11.11
C ALA A 47 -10.34 -14.30 12.44
N ARG A 48 -9.21 -13.57 12.48
CA ARG A 48 -8.45 -13.35 13.73
C ARG A 48 -9.22 -12.52 14.74
N LYS A 49 -9.92 -11.46 14.31
CA LYS A 49 -10.75 -10.63 15.19
C LYS A 49 -11.88 -11.42 15.83
N GLU A 50 -12.43 -12.39 15.11
CA GLU A 50 -13.48 -13.29 15.61
C GLU A 50 -12.95 -14.46 16.45
N GLY A 51 -11.65 -14.50 16.76
CA GLY A 51 -11.05 -15.57 17.56
C GLY A 51 -10.93 -16.91 16.82
N ALA A 52 -11.07 -16.93 15.50
CA ALA A 52 -10.86 -18.15 14.73
C ALA A 52 -9.38 -18.55 14.73
N LYS A 53 -9.09 -19.85 14.76
CA LYS A 53 -7.71 -20.36 14.69
C LYS A 53 -7.10 -20.02 13.34
N VAL A 54 -6.17 -19.07 13.35
CA VAL A 54 -5.39 -18.60 12.20
C VAL A 54 -3.93 -18.53 12.64
N PRO A 55 -2.96 -19.06 11.85
CA PRO A 55 -1.56 -18.95 12.17
C PRO A 55 -1.16 -17.48 12.34
N PRO A 56 -0.26 -17.17 13.28
CA PRO A 56 0.26 -15.82 13.43
C PRO A 56 0.88 -15.38 12.10
N PRO A 57 0.79 -14.08 11.76
CA PRO A 57 1.54 -13.57 10.63
C PRO A 57 3.01 -13.90 10.87
N ARG A 58 3.72 -14.36 9.83
CA ARG A 58 5.16 -14.62 9.92
C ARG A 58 5.80 -13.38 10.53
N LYS A 59 6.53 -13.55 11.64
CA LYS A 59 7.31 -12.46 12.25
C LYS A 59 8.17 -11.92 11.11
N LYS A 60 7.96 -10.65 10.75
CA LYS A 60 8.88 -9.98 9.85
C LYS A 60 10.17 -9.90 10.64
N THR A 61 11.13 -10.77 10.35
CA THR A 61 12.53 -10.46 10.66
C THR A 61 12.71 -9.06 10.12
N SER A 62 13.02 -8.11 10.99
CA SER A 62 13.26 -6.72 10.62
C SER A 62 14.25 -6.75 9.46
N LYS A 63 13.75 -6.63 8.23
CA LYS A 63 14.61 -6.33 7.09
C LYS A 63 15.12 -4.96 7.45
N LYS A 64 16.33 -4.93 8.03
CA LYS A 64 17.15 -3.75 8.31
C LYS A 64 16.82 -2.78 7.19
N LYS A 65 16.16 -1.67 7.53
CA LYS A 65 15.94 -0.60 6.55
C LYS A 65 17.34 -0.22 6.11
N THR A 66 17.80 -0.75 4.97
CA THR A 66 18.96 -0.19 4.29
C THR A 66 18.51 1.22 3.99
N ALA A 67 19.08 2.16 4.72
CA ALA A 67 18.82 3.58 4.57
C ALA A 67 18.77 3.86 3.07
N LYS A 68 17.63 4.35 2.59
CA LYS A 68 17.47 4.82 1.23
C LYS A 68 18.49 5.94 1.08
N LYS A 69 19.69 5.60 0.61
CA LYS A 69 20.76 6.53 0.27
C LYS A 69 20.13 7.52 -0.69
N THR A 70 19.89 8.74 -0.21
CA THR A 70 19.34 9.85 -1.00
C THR A 70 20.39 10.27 -2.00
N THR A 71 20.54 9.50 -3.08
CA THR A 71 21.32 9.88 -4.26
C THR A 71 20.42 10.71 -5.18
N SER A 72 20.20 11.97 -4.81
CA SER A 72 19.73 13.00 -5.75
C SER A 72 19.95 14.42 -5.19
N LYS A 73 21.21 14.73 -4.84
CA LYS A 73 21.71 16.12 -4.77
C LYS A 73 23.03 16.21 -5.54
N LYS A 74 23.00 15.97 -6.86
CA LYS A 74 24.01 16.51 -7.80
C LYS A 74 23.59 16.32 -9.27
N LYS A 75 23.17 17.42 -9.90
CA LYS A 75 23.36 17.84 -11.31
C LYS A 75 22.48 19.06 -11.53
N SER A 76 22.96 20.28 -11.26
CA SER A 76 23.76 21.13 -12.15
C SER A 76 23.20 21.23 -13.58
N SER A 77 22.79 22.46 -13.90
CA SER A 77 22.88 23.13 -15.21
C SER A 77 21.68 23.06 -16.17
N LYS A 78 21.13 24.27 -16.40
CA LYS A 78 20.90 24.90 -17.71
C LYS A 78 19.50 24.74 -18.33
N LYS A 79 18.62 25.71 -18.05
CA LYS A 79 17.90 26.38 -19.15
C LYS A 79 17.94 27.90 -18.95
N LYS A 80 18.62 28.51 -19.92
CA LYS A 80 18.92 29.92 -20.13
C LYS A 80 17.71 30.56 -20.82
N SER A 81 17.25 31.71 -20.36
CA SER A 81 16.61 32.72 -21.22
C SER A 81 16.82 34.10 -20.60
N SER A 82 17.91 34.73 -21.02
CA SER A 82 18.24 36.13 -20.82
C SER A 82 17.57 36.98 -21.89
N THR A 83 16.64 37.85 -21.52
CA THR A 83 16.31 39.10 -22.23
C THR A 83 15.84 40.10 -21.15
N LYS A 84 16.74 40.91 -20.59
CA LYS A 84 17.20 42.23 -21.09
C LYS A 84 16.11 43.31 -20.90
N ALA A 85 16.27 44.11 -19.85
CA ALA A 85 15.79 45.49 -19.80
C ALA A 85 16.70 46.28 -18.86
N HIS A 86 17.78 46.82 -19.42
CA HIS A 86 18.63 47.82 -18.79
C HIS A 86 18.17 49.21 -19.29
N THR A 87 17.75 50.05 -18.35
CA THR A 87 18.16 51.46 -18.20
C THR A 87 17.79 52.45 -19.32
N SER A 88 17.01 53.50 -18.99
CA SER A 88 17.56 54.84 -18.71
C SER A 88 16.51 55.98 -18.76
N ARG A 89 16.79 57.00 -17.93
CA ARG A 89 16.64 58.45 -18.15
C ARG A 89 15.26 59.14 -18.07
N SER A 90 15.08 59.86 -16.95
CA SER A 90 15.05 61.34 -16.84
C SER A 90 14.26 62.15 -17.88
N LYS A 91 13.26 62.90 -17.38
CA LYS A 91 13.18 64.37 -17.43
C LYS A 91 12.22 64.86 -16.34
#